data_AF-A0A3P7MDR4-F1
#
_entry.id   AF-A0A3P7MDR4-F1
#
_cell.length_a   1.000
_cell.length_b   1.000
_cell.length_c   1.000
_cell.angle_alpha   90.00
_cell.angle_beta   90.00
_cell.angle_gamma   90.00
#
_symmetry.space_group_name_H-M   'P 1'
#
loop_
_entity.id
_entity.type
_entity.pdbx_description
1 polymer ?
#
loop_
_entity_poly.entity_id
_entity_poly.type
_entity_poly.pdbx_seq_one_letter_code
_entity_poly.pdbx_strand_id
1 'polypeptide(L)'
;MNGKIALCRYGGLFRGDKVQLAVKRGAIGMVLYSDPFDYANGRMDGKVFPHEVWLPASGAQRGTLLMNDGDPETPFLPSRYYTYRAETEENLRDRQIMPSIPVTPIGYRDAIKIMQNFNGLKIKLHDWLGAMNVTYRFNGSAIFRLTVHSTCSRRIVTNIIATTIGRNEPDRYVLFSNHYDAWVKVKFQFY
;
A
#
# COMPACT_ATOMS: atom_id res chain seq x y z
N MET A 1 6.63 6.61 19.20
CA MET A 1 5.55 5.66 18.87
C MET A 1 5.80 4.29 19.50
N ASN A 2 6.82 4.15 20.35
CA ASN A 2 7.20 2.92 21.06
C ASN A 2 6.01 2.15 21.61
N GLY A 3 5.83 0.91 21.13
CA GLY A 3 4.78 0.00 21.58
C GLY A 3 3.36 0.36 21.11
N LYS A 4 3.21 1.24 20.10
CA LYS A 4 1.89 1.65 19.58
C LYS A 4 1.64 1.09 18.17
N ILE A 5 0.37 0.93 17.84
CA ILE A 5 -0.09 0.68 16.46
C ILE A 5 -0.36 2.05 15.82
N ALA A 6 0.26 2.32 14.69
CA ALA A 6 0.07 3.58 13.95
C ALA A 6 -1.14 3.48 13.01
N LEU A 7 -2.05 4.45 13.06
CA LEU A 7 -3.07 4.64 12.02
C LEU A 7 -2.58 5.74 11.08
N CYS A 8 -2.46 5.45 9.77
CA CYS A 8 -1.87 6.37 8.81
C CYS A 8 -2.67 6.45 7.52
N ARG A 9 -2.88 7.67 7.05
CA ARG A 9 -3.54 8.00 5.79
C ARG A 9 -2.62 7.66 4.61
N TYR A 10 -3.18 7.11 3.54
CA TYR A 10 -2.52 7.02 2.23
C TYR A 10 -2.22 8.41 1.64
N GLY A 11 -1.41 8.47 0.57
CA GLY A 11 -0.98 9.73 -0.07
C GLY A 11 0.31 10.33 0.51
N GLY A 12 0.87 11.33 -0.18
CA GLY A 12 2.09 12.05 0.19
C GLY A 12 3.40 11.27 -0.05
N LEU A 13 3.53 10.07 0.52
CA LEU A 13 4.71 9.20 0.38
C LEU A 13 4.30 7.80 -0.08
N PHE A 14 5.26 7.05 -0.62
CA PHE A 14 5.06 5.62 -0.87
C PHE A 14 4.74 4.89 0.45
N ARG A 15 3.89 3.88 0.35
CA ARG A 15 3.35 3.19 1.53
C ARG A 15 4.41 2.42 2.31
N GLY A 16 5.43 1.89 1.64
CA GLY A 16 6.57 1.23 2.29
C GLY A 16 7.37 2.21 3.16
N ASP A 17 7.60 3.45 2.68
CA ASP A 17 8.29 4.49 3.46
C ASP A 17 7.55 4.83 4.77
N LYS A 18 6.21 4.90 4.71
CA LYS A 18 5.37 5.12 5.90
C LYS A 18 5.62 4.04 6.95
N VAL A 19 5.69 2.78 6.52
CA VAL A 19 5.95 1.64 7.39
C VAL A 19 7.38 1.70 7.96
N GLN A 20 8.40 1.92 7.13
CA GLN A 20 9.78 2.08 7.61
C GLN A 20 9.90 3.19 8.67
N LEU A 21 9.29 4.35 8.43
CA LEU A 21 9.28 5.47 9.36
C LEU A 21 8.55 5.13 10.67
N ALA A 22 7.44 4.37 10.59
CA ALA A 22 6.73 3.91 11.78
C ALA A 22 7.58 2.95 12.61
N VAL A 23 8.25 1.98 11.97
CA VAL A 23 9.17 1.04 12.63
C VAL A 23 10.33 1.80 13.29
N LYS A 24 10.98 2.74 12.58
CA LYS A 24 12.05 3.58 13.12
C LYS A 24 11.62 4.39 14.34
N ARG A 25 10.32 4.69 14.49
CA ARG A 25 9.73 5.39 15.65
C ARG A 25 9.19 4.46 16.73
N GLY A 26 9.43 3.16 16.62
CA GLY A 26 9.07 2.13 17.59
C GLY A 26 7.63 1.61 17.50
N ALA A 27 6.94 1.82 16.37
CA ALA A 27 5.61 1.23 16.18
C ALA A 27 5.70 -0.31 16.12
N ILE A 28 4.69 -0.99 16.65
CA ILE A 28 4.59 -2.47 16.66
C ILE A 28 3.59 -3.00 15.64
N GLY A 29 2.95 -2.10 14.89
CA GLY A 29 1.98 -2.42 13.86
C GLY A 29 1.51 -1.15 13.16
N MET A 30 0.93 -1.29 11.97
CA MET A 30 0.40 -0.16 11.21
C MET A 30 -0.90 -0.50 10.50
N VAL A 31 -1.83 0.45 10.51
CA VAL A 31 -3.08 0.40 9.76
C VAL A 31 -3.07 1.54 8.77
N LEU A 32 -3.22 1.21 7.48
CA LEU A 32 -3.30 2.19 6.40
C LEU A 32 -4.75 2.41 6.00
N TYR A 33 -5.17 3.66 5.76
CA TYR A 33 -6.53 3.95 5.30
C TYR A 33 -6.55 5.03 4.21
N SER A 34 -7.59 5.00 3.38
CA SER A 34 -7.79 5.97 2.29
C SER A 34 -8.80 7.02 2.75
N ASP A 35 -8.36 8.22 3.08
CA ASP A 35 -9.26 9.28 3.55
C ASP A 35 -10.12 9.83 2.39
N PRO A 36 -11.42 10.07 2.60
CA PRO A 36 -12.31 10.72 1.62
C PRO A 36 -11.80 12.07 1.11
N PHE A 37 -10.97 12.76 1.90
CA PHE A 37 -10.30 13.98 1.47
C PHE A 37 -9.53 13.77 0.17
N ASP A 38 -8.75 12.70 0.08
CA ASP A 38 -7.95 12.39 -1.10
C ASP A 38 -8.67 11.45 -2.08
N TYR A 39 -9.57 10.59 -1.59
CA TYR A 39 -10.08 9.43 -2.35
C TYR A 39 -11.60 9.40 -2.57
N ALA A 40 -12.36 10.37 -2.05
CA ALA A 40 -13.79 10.49 -2.31
C ALA A 40 -14.26 11.94 -2.45
N ASN A 41 -13.66 12.66 -3.40
CA ASN A 41 -14.05 14.02 -3.78
C ASN A 41 -14.04 15.04 -2.62
N GLY A 42 -13.19 14.85 -1.61
CA GLY A 42 -13.15 15.75 -0.47
C GLY A 42 -14.34 15.66 0.48
N ARG A 43 -15.26 14.69 0.31
CA ARG A 43 -16.55 14.65 1.00
C ARG A 43 -16.92 13.25 1.49
N MET A 44 -17.50 13.18 2.69
CA MET A 44 -18.00 11.92 3.27
C MET A 44 -19.35 11.48 2.70
N ASP A 45 -20.18 12.43 2.28
CA ASP A 45 -21.53 12.24 1.76
C ASP A 45 -21.59 12.28 0.22
N GLY A 46 -20.41 12.34 -0.42
CA GLY A 46 -20.29 12.29 -1.88
C GLY A 46 -20.82 10.96 -2.43
N LYS A 47 -21.33 11.00 -3.67
CA LYS A 47 -21.61 9.77 -4.40
C LYS A 47 -20.28 9.07 -4.67
N VAL A 48 -20.28 7.76 -4.44
CA VAL A 48 -19.12 6.88 -4.64
C VAL A 48 -19.51 5.75 -5.57
N PHE A 49 -18.57 4.88 -5.91
CA PHE A 49 -18.88 3.69 -6.72
C PHE A 49 -20.06 2.91 -6.10
N PRO A 50 -21.07 2.51 -6.88
CA PRO A 50 -21.09 2.47 -8.35
C PRO A 50 -21.59 3.73 -9.07
N HIS A 51 -21.98 4.79 -8.36
CA HIS A 51 -22.60 5.98 -8.96
C HIS A 51 -21.58 6.96 -9.53
N GLU A 52 -20.42 7.09 -8.89
CA GLU A 52 -19.30 7.90 -9.36
C GLU A 52 -17.99 7.12 -9.23
N VAL A 53 -16.90 7.65 -9.79
CA VAL A 53 -15.56 7.01 -9.79
C VAL A 53 -14.89 6.94 -8.42
N TRP A 54 -15.47 7.61 -7.42
CA TRP A 54 -14.88 7.78 -6.10
C TRP A 54 -14.91 6.50 -5.24
N LEU A 55 -13.93 6.38 -4.33
CA LEU A 55 -13.74 5.19 -3.51
C LEU A 55 -14.89 5.01 -2.50
N PRO A 56 -15.57 3.84 -2.47
CA PRO A 56 -16.60 3.57 -1.48
C PRO A 56 -16.00 3.37 -0.08
N ALA A 57 -16.83 3.53 0.96
CA ALA A 57 -16.38 3.55 2.37
C ALA A 57 -15.73 2.26 2.88
N SER A 58 -16.09 1.13 2.29
CA SER A 58 -15.47 -0.17 2.56
C SER A 58 -14.24 -0.45 1.70
N GLY A 59 -13.93 0.40 0.71
CA GLY A 59 -12.83 0.22 -0.22
C GLY A 59 -11.47 0.40 0.48
N ALA A 60 -10.62 -0.63 0.38
CA ALA A 60 -9.25 -0.60 0.89
C ALA A 60 -8.26 -0.69 -0.27
N GLN A 61 -7.28 0.22 -0.29
CA GLN A 61 -6.22 0.21 -1.30
C GLN A 61 -5.20 -0.91 -0.99
N ARG A 62 -5.04 -1.85 -1.92
CA ARG A 62 -3.96 -2.86 -1.89
C ARG A 62 -2.68 -2.27 -2.46
N GLY A 63 -1.54 -2.87 -2.14
CA GLY A 63 -0.25 -2.48 -2.71
C GLY A 63 0.92 -3.13 -2.01
N THR A 64 2.02 -3.25 -2.73
CA THR A 64 3.29 -3.72 -2.16
C THR A 64 3.82 -2.73 -1.12
N LEU A 65 4.39 -3.29 -0.04
CA LEU A 65 5.18 -2.58 0.97
C LEU A 65 6.69 -2.82 0.77
N LEU A 66 7.06 -3.63 -0.23
CA LEU A 66 8.43 -3.97 -0.54
C LEU A 66 9.18 -2.73 -1.06
N MET A 67 10.41 -2.55 -0.63
CA MET A 67 11.22 -1.35 -0.90
C MET A 67 12.23 -1.54 -2.04
N ASN A 68 12.23 -2.70 -2.70
CA ASN A 68 13.04 -2.97 -3.87
C ASN A 68 12.17 -3.43 -5.04
N ASP A 69 12.70 -3.25 -6.24
CA ASP A 69 12.12 -3.74 -7.47
C ASP A 69 12.64 -5.14 -7.81
N GLY A 70 11.83 -5.88 -8.57
CA GLY A 70 12.15 -7.24 -8.99
C GLY A 70 11.82 -8.31 -7.94
N ASP A 71 12.33 -9.50 -8.18
CA ASP A 71 12.21 -10.60 -7.23
C ASP A 71 13.16 -10.36 -6.03
N PRO A 72 12.63 -10.23 -4.80
CA PRO A 72 13.44 -9.94 -3.64
C PRO A 72 14.49 -11.02 -3.33
N GLU A 73 14.30 -12.26 -3.80
CA GLU A 73 15.24 -13.35 -3.55
C GLU A 73 16.40 -13.42 -4.55
N THR A 74 16.31 -12.72 -5.70
CA THR A 74 17.34 -12.75 -6.76
C THR A 74 17.79 -11.35 -7.16
N PRO A 75 18.32 -10.54 -6.22
CA PRO A 75 18.80 -9.20 -6.55
C PRO A 75 19.85 -9.28 -7.68
N PHE A 76 19.67 -8.44 -8.70
CA PHE A 76 20.53 -8.35 -9.89
C PHE A 76 20.61 -9.59 -10.78
N LEU A 77 19.82 -10.63 -10.51
CA LEU A 77 19.81 -11.87 -11.28
C LEU A 77 18.41 -12.18 -11.82
N PRO A 78 18.29 -12.82 -12.98
CA PRO A 78 16.99 -13.27 -13.47
C PRO A 78 16.44 -14.37 -12.56
N SER A 79 15.19 -14.26 -12.13
CA SER A 79 14.51 -15.26 -11.29
C SER A 79 14.13 -16.53 -12.08
N ARG A 80 15.14 -17.33 -12.45
CA ARG A 80 14.97 -18.65 -13.09
C ARG A 80 14.99 -19.75 -12.03
N TYR A 81 14.46 -20.93 -12.37
CA TYR A 81 14.38 -22.06 -11.43
C TYR A 81 15.77 -22.50 -10.91
N TYR A 82 16.82 -22.28 -11.69
CA TYR A 82 18.21 -22.61 -11.34
C TYR A 82 18.99 -21.44 -10.71
N THR A 83 18.40 -20.25 -10.61
CA THR A 83 19.07 -19.08 -10.04
C THR A 83 19.18 -19.22 -8.53
N TYR A 84 20.39 -19.02 -8.00
CA TYR A 84 20.64 -18.98 -6.56
C TYR A 84 19.80 -17.88 -5.88
N ARG A 85 19.15 -18.22 -4.77
CA ARG A 85 18.34 -17.29 -3.97
C ARG A 85 19.24 -16.69 -2.88
N ALA A 86 19.66 -15.45 -3.08
CA ALA A 86 20.65 -14.80 -2.23
C ALA A 86 20.07 -14.19 -0.95
N GLU A 87 18.75 -14.01 -0.90
CA GLU A 87 18.06 -13.33 0.19
C GLU A 87 17.04 -14.25 0.87
N THR A 88 16.84 -14.01 2.16
CA THR A 88 15.80 -14.65 2.98
C THR A 88 14.83 -13.58 3.48
N GLU A 89 13.62 -13.99 3.87
CA GLU A 89 12.65 -13.05 4.49
C GLU A 89 13.23 -12.35 5.72
N GLU A 90 13.99 -13.06 6.55
CA GLU A 90 14.64 -12.52 7.74
C GLU A 90 15.60 -11.39 7.37
N ASN A 91 16.55 -11.64 6.45
CA ASN A 91 17.50 -10.64 5.99
C ASN A 91 16.81 -9.41 5.36
N LEU A 92 15.69 -9.63 4.66
CA LEU A 92 14.90 -8.55 4.06
C LEU A 92 14.16 -7.72 5.13
N ARG A 93 13.68 -8.35 6.21
CA ARG A 93 13.01 -7.66 7.33
C ARG A 93 14.02 -6.88 8.19
N ASP A 94 15.19 -7.44 8.45
CA ASP A 94 16.26 -6.80 9.22
C ASP A 94 16.74 -5.51 8.56
N ARG A 95 16.89 -5.54 7.23
CA ARG A 95 17.22 -4.34 6.43
C ARG A 95 16.02 -3.46 6.12
N GLN A 96 14.84 -3.76 6.65
CA GLN A 96 13.58 -3.05 6.42
C GLN A 96 13.16 -2.96 4.94
N ILE A 97 13.65 -3.86 4.08
CA ILE A 97 13.19 -3.98 2.69
C ILE A 97 11.79 -4.58 2.66
N MET A 98 11.57 -5.58 3.52
CA MET A 98 10.25 -6.14 3.84
C MET A 98 9.77 -5.59 5.19
N PRO A 99 8.46 -5.38 5.40
CA PRO A 99 7.94 -4.95 6.70
C PRO A 99 8.30 -5.90 7.84
N SER A 100 8.84 -5.38 8.94
CA SER A 100 9.12 -6.15 10.16
C SER A 100 7.99 -6.11 11.20
N ILE A 101 6.92 -5.38 10.92
CA ILE A 101 5.72 -5.27 11.75
C ILE A 101 4.47 -5.65 10.95
N PRO A 102 3.38 -6.10 11.58
CA PRO A 102 2.11 -6.34 10.89
C PRO A 102 1.54 -5.04 10.32
N VAL A 103 1.10 -5.09 9.07
CA VAL A 103 0.48 -3.95 8.37
C VAL A 103 -0.78 -4.41 7.65
N THR A 104 -1.85 -3.63 7.73
CA THR A 104 -3.08 -3.92 6.97
C THR A 104 -3.74 -2.64 6.43
N PRO A 105 -4.22 -2.64 5.17
CA PRO A 105 -5.08 -1.57 4.67
C PRO A 105 -6.53 -1.79 5.07
N ILE A 106 -7.24 -0.70 5.38
CA ILE A 106 -8.68 -0.68 5.65
C ILE A 106 -9.39 0.44 4.89
N GLY A 107 -10.71 0.34 4.77
CA GLY A 107 -11.55 1.44 4.28
C GLY A 107 -11.77 2.51 5.33
N TYR A 108 -12.15 3.71 4.89
CA TYR A 108 -12.37 4.84 5.81
C TYR A 108 -13.54 4.62 6.77
N ARG A 109 -14.53 3.78 6.41
CA ARG A 109 -15.61 3.38 7.33
C ARG A 109 -15.07 2.79 8.64
N ASP A 110 -14.05 1.94 8.54
CA ASP A 110 -13.48 1.28 9.72
C ASP A 110 -12.41 2.15 10.39
N ALA A 111 -11.71 3.00 9.63
CA ALA A 111 -10.81 4.01 10.20
C ALA A 111 -11.55 4.99 11.12
N ILE A 112 -12.76 5.41 10.75
CA ILE A 112 -13.63 6.26 11.60
C ILE A 112 -13.87 5.59 12.96
N LYS A 113 -14.21 4.30 12.99
CA LYS A 113 -14.44 3.55 14.24
C LYS A 113 -13.20 3.53 15.12
N ILE A 114 -12.01 3.35 14.54
CA ILE A 114 -10.75 3.42 15.28
C ILE A 114 -10.56 4.83 15.85
N MET A 115 -10.74 5.86 15.04
CA MET A 115 -10.53 7.26 15.43
C MET A 115 -11.54 7.79 16.44
N GLN A 116 -12.76 7.24 16.48
CA GLN A 116 -13.74 7.56 17.53
C GLN A 116 -13.24 7.20 18.94
N ASN A 117 -12.30 6.26 19.04
CA ASN A 117 -11.68 5.85 20.30
C ASN A 117 -10.42 6.69 20.65
N PHE A 118 -10.07 7.68 19.83
CA PHE A 118 -8.97 8.59 20.15
C PHE A 118 -9.45 9.66 21.13
N ASN A 119 -8.70 9.82 22.22
CA ASN A 119 -8.98 10.79 23.28
C ASN A 119 -7.82 11.77 23.52
N GLY A 120 -6.78 11.71 22.68
CA GLY A 120 -5.65 12.64 22.72
C GLY A 120 -5.98 14.04 22.20
N LEU A 121 -4.91 14.84 22.08
CA LEU A 121 -4.99 16.21 21.58
C LEU A 121 -5.62 16.27 20.19
N LYS A 122 -6.55 17.22 20.01
CA LYS A 122 -7.16 17.52 18.72
C LYS A 122 -6.10 18.09 17.77
N ILE A 123 -6.08 17.57 16.55
CA ILE A 123 -5.24 18.07 15.48
C ILE A 123 -5.80 19.42 15.02
N LYS A 124 -4.94 20.44 14.96
CA LYS A 124 -5.26 21.80 14.49
C LYS A 124 -4.62 22.15 13.15
N LEU A 125 -3.62 21.39 12.73
CA LEU A 125 -2.94 21.59 11.46
C LEU A 125 -3.87 21.21 10.32
N HIS A 126 -4.18 22.16 9.44
CA HIS A 126 -5.15 21.97 8.37
C HIS A 126 -4.81 20.78 7.47
N ASP A 127 -3.53 20.64 7.09
CA ASP A 127 -3.07 19.58 6.17
C ASP A 127 -3.15 18.16 6.76
N TRP A 128 -3.34 18.05 8.08
CA TRP A 128 -3.51 16.78 8.78
C TRP A 128 -4.98 16.40 8.95
N LEU A 129 -5.89 17.33 8.67
CA LEU A 129 -7.31 17.05 8.64
C LEU A 129 -7.66 16.37 7.32
N GLY A 130 -8.58 15.42 7.39
CA GLY A 130 -9.24 14.88 6.21
C GLY A 130 -10.72 15.24 6.22
N ALA A 131 -11.51 14.50 5.45
CA ALA A 131 -12.93 14.80 5.27
C ALA A 131 -13.83 13.90 6.12
N MET A 132 -13.28 12.99 6.94
CA MET A 132 -14.06 12.06 7.75
C MET A 132 -14.86 12.77 8.84
N ASN A 133 -16.08 12.28 9.10
CA ASN A 133 -16.96 12.79 10.15
C ASN A 133 -16.52 12.28 11.55
N VAL A 134 -15.30 12.63 11.95
CA VAL A 134 -14.70 12.31 13.26
C VAL A 134 -13.71 13.42 13.64
N THR A 135 -13.51 13.64 14.94
CA THR A 135 -12.47 14.58 15.38
C THR A 135 -11.10 13.92 15.22
N TYR A 136 -10.26 14.47 14.33
CA TYR A 136 -8.88 14.04 14.15
C TYR A 136 -8.06 14.38 15.41
N ARG A 137 -7.43 13.36 15.99
CA ARG A 137 -6.63 13.44 17.22
C ARG A 137 -5.33 12.68 17.04
N PHE A 138 -4.30 13.05 17.79
CA PHE A 138 -2.97 12.44 17.65
C PHE A 138 -2.87 11.01 18.17
N ASN A 139 -3.64 10.66 19.21
CA ASN A 139 -3.56 9.35 19.85
C ASN A 139 -4.86 9.00 20.61
N GLY A 140 -4.94 7.75 21.04
CA GLY A 140 -5.97 7.23 21.94
C GLY A 140 -5.39 6.30 22.98
N SER A 141 -6.12 6.09 24.08
CA SER A 141 -5.78 5.12 25.12
C SER A 141 -6.39 3.73 24.89
N ALA A 142 -7.27 3.58 23.90
CA ALA A 142 -7.89 2.30 23.57
C ALA A 142 -6.85 1.28 23.10
N ILE A 143 -7.03 0.03 23.52
CA ILE A 143 -6.17 -1.09 23.16
C ILE A 143 -6.75 -1.77 21.92
N PHE A 144 -5.92 -1.90 20.89
CA PHE A 144 -6.28 -2.59 19.65
C PHE A 144 -5.41 -3.84 19.49
N ARG A 145 -6.02 -4.92 19.02
CA ARG A 145 -5.30 -6.12 18.59
C ARG A 145 -5.27 -6.15 17.07
N LEU A 146 -4.07 -6.09 16.49
CA LEU A 146 -3.84 -6.25 15.07
C LEU A 146 -3.30 -7.66 14.81
N THR A 147 -4.03 -8.44 14.02
CA THR A 147 -3.64 -9.79 13.63
C THR A 147 -3.61 -9.87 12.11
N VAL A 148 -2.44 -10.20 11.55
CA VAL A 148 -2.22 -10.31 10.11
C VAL A 148 -1.65 -11.69 9.81
N HIS A 149 -2.38 -12.46 9.00
CA HIS A 149 -1.97 -13.79 8.56
C HIS A 149 -1.66 -13.75 7.07
N SER A 150 -0.46 -13.32 6.72
CA SER A 150 0.04 -13.29 5.34
C SER A 150 1.25 -14.20 5.22
N THR A 151 1.40 -14.83 4.07
CA THR A 151 2.52 -15.72 3.76
C THR A 151 3.21 -15.27 2.49
N CYS A 152 4.53 -15.38 2.45
CA CYS A 152 5.27 -15.26 1.21
C CYS A 152 5.23 -16.61 0.49
N SER A 153 5.05 -16.58 -0.82
CA SER A 153 5.10 -17.80 -1.62
C SER A 153 5.70 -17.51 -2.99
N ARG A 154 6.51 -18.44 -3.47
CA ARG A 154 7.04 -18.37 -4.84
C ARG A 154 5.92 -18.70 -5.83
N ARG A 155 5.83 -17.91 -6.88
CA ARG A 155 4.86 -18.04 -7.98
C ARG A 155 5.56 -17.82 -9.30
N ILE A 156 5.10 -18.52 -10.34
CA ILE A 156 5.56 -18.29 -11.71
C ILE A 156 4.87 -17.04 -12.22
N VAL A 157 5.65 -16.06 -12.65
CA VAL A 157 5.19 -14.86 -13.35
C VAL A 157 5.59 -15.00 -14.82
N THR A 158 4.67 -14.69 -15.73
CA THR A 158 4.89 -14.84 -17.18
C THR A 158 4.88 -13.47 -17.82
N ASN A 159 5.90 -13.13 -18.61
CA ASN A 159 5.89 -11.95 -19.46
C ASN A 159 5.57 -12.38 -20.89
N ILE A 160 4.68 -11.64 -21.56
CA ILE A 160 4.35 -11.85 -22.96
C ILE A 160 5.14 -10.84 -23.79
N ILE A 161 5.94 -11.31 -24.73
CA ILE A 161 6.80 -10.48 -25.58
C ILE A 161 6.45 -10.76 -27.03
N ALA A 162 6.06 -9.72 -27.76
CA ALA A 162 5.85 -9.76 -29.21
C ALA A 162 6.91 -8.88 -29.89
N THR A 163 7.43 -9.31 -31.03
CA THR A 163 8.49 -8.60 -31.76
C THR A 163 8.10 -8.42 -33.21
N THR A 164 8.32 -7.22 -33.75
CA THR A 164 8.30 -6.94 -35.18
C THR A 164 9.69 -6.49 -35.59
N ILE A 165 10.27 -7.14 -36.60
CA ILE A 165 11.66 -6.89 -37.01
C ILE A 165 11.72 -5.62 -37.87
N GLY A 166 12.59 -4.68 -37.49
CA GLY A 166 12.82 -3.46 -38.24
C GLY A 166 13.43 -3.75 -39.62
N ARG A 167 12.98 -3.04 -40.66
CA ARG A 167 13.47 -3.25 -42.03
C ARG A 167 14.92 -2.82 -42.23
N ASN A 168 15.30 -1.66 -41.68
CA ASN A 168 16.60 -1.04 -41.92
C ASN A 168 17.58 -1.28 -40.77
N GLU A 169 17.10 -1.22 -39.53
CA GLU A 169 17.91 -1.36 -38.31
C GLU A 169 17.31 -2.43 -37.39
N PRO A 170 17.39 -3.73 -37.75
CA PRO A 170 16.77 -4.82 -36.98
C PRO A 170 17.39 -5.03 -35.57
N ASP A 171 18.56 -4.45 -35.31
CA ASP A 171 19.28 -4.46 -34.04
C ASP A 171 18.95 -3.26 -33.13
N ARG A 172 18.13 -2.31 -33.61
CA ARG A 172 17.62 -1.17 -32.84
C ARG A 172 16.22 -1.46 -32.31
N TYR A 173 16.07 -1.41 -31.00
CA TYR A 173 14.81 -1.74 -30.33
C TYR A 173 14.05 -0.49 -29.90
N VAL A 174 12.77 -0.42 -30.28
CA VAL A 174 11.78 0.47 -29.65
C VAL A 174 10.89 -0.41 -28.78
N LEU A 175 10.90 -0.16 -27.47
CA LEU A 175 10.12 -0.95 -26.52
C LEU A 175 8.82 -0.22 -26.16
N PHE A 176 7.69 -0.89 -26.35
CA PHE A 176 6.39 -0.50 -25.83
C PHE A 176 5.89 -1.59 -24.88
N SER A 177 5.57 -1.22 -23.63
CA SER A 177 5.23 -2.20 -22.61
C SER A 177 4.12 -1.71 -21.68
N ASN A 178 3.39 -2.67 -21.12
CA ASN A 178 2.40 -2.46 -20.06
C ASN A 178 2.35 -3.70 -19.17
N HIS A 179 2.15 -3.52 -17.87
CA HIS A 179 1.89 -4.64 -16.96
C HIS A 179 0.45 -5.12 -17.17
N TYR A 180 0.20 -6.43 -17.04
CA TYR A 180 -1.15 -6.98 -17.21
C TYR A 180 -1.74 -7.56 -15.91
N ASP A 181 -0.92 -7.73 -14.88
CA ASP A 181 -1.37 -8.16 -13.56
C ASP A 181 -2.15 -7.03 -12.86
N ALA A 182 -3.12 -7.43 -12.03
CA ALA A 182 -3.93 -6.50 -11.26
C ALA A 182 -4.25 -7.09 -9.88
N TRP A 183 -4.41 -6.21 -8.89
CA TRP A 183 -4.78 -6.61 -7.52
C TRP A 183 -6.18 -7.24 -7.41
N VAL A 184 -7.10 -6.78 -8.26
CA VAL A 184 -8.49 -7.24 -8.39
C VAL A 184 -8.94 -6.97 -9.84
N LYS A 185 -10.24 -7.03 -10.13
CA LYS A 185 -10.78 -6.62 -11.43
C LYS A 185 -10.58 -5.11 -11.64
N VAL A 186 -9.97 -4.75 -12.76
CA VAL A 186 -9.95 -3.37 -13.28
C VAL A 186 -11.14 -3.23 -14.22
N LYS A 187 -12.09 -2.36 -13.87
CA LYS A 187 -13.27 -2.08 -14.71
C LYS A 187 -13.12 -0.68 -15.29
N PHE A 188 -13.01 -0.60 -16.61
CA PHE A 188 -13.11 0.67 -17.33
C PHE A 188 -14.59 0.99 -17.51
N GLN A 189 -15.02 2.15 -17.03
CA GLN A 189 -16.34 2.69 -17.29
C GLN A 189 -16.13 3.86 -18.24
N PHE A 190 -16.51 3.65 -19.51
CA PHE A 190 -16.55 4.73 -20.48
C PHE A 190 -17.77 5.61 -20.17
N TYR A 191 -17.53 6.91 -20.07
CA TYR A 191 -18.57 7.93 -19.93
C TYR A 191 -18.97 8.47 -21.30
#